data_AF-A0A7J3FCY9-F1
#
_entry.id   AF-A0A7J3FCY9-F1
#
_cell.length_a   1.000
_cell.length_b   1.000
_cell.length_c   1.000
_cell.angle_alpha   90.00
_cell.angle_beta   90.00
_cell.angle_gamma   90.00
#
_symmetry.space_group_name_H-M   'P 1'
#
loop_
_entity.id
_entity.type
_entity.pdbx_description
1 polymer ?
#
loop_
_entity_poly.entity_id
_entity_poly.type
_entity_poly.pdbx_seq_one_letter_code
_entity_poly.pdbx_strand_id
1 'polypeptide(L)'
;MSAEEMLKEIKRILKDETPLAGAISKVELEGPFIALYCKDFNAFVEDGNLVKDLARRLRKRIILRPDPELLTDPKVAEEEIRKVVPPEAEISRITFNEELGEVIIEAAKPGMVVGKEGIFFREILGRTHWAPRVVRTPPLRSAFVESLRQSLLTNLSDRRNILKKVGRRIYREKLGKQDWTRLTFLGGAREVGRSAIMLQTPESRVLLDCGVNVASDERAYPHLEIPEASLSQVDAVVLSHAHLDHSGFVMTLYKYGYEGPVYCTPPTRDLVLLLAADYLKVSEEQGKTPPFGREEMKAFMKHCITLDYENV
;
A
#
# COMPACT_ATOMS: atom_id res chain seq x y z
N MET A 1 2.81 -14.00 -21.35
CA MET A 1 1.88 -12.86 -21.40
C MET A 1 2.50 -11.67 -20.72
N SER A 2 2.79 -10.61 -21.46
CA SER A 2 3.30 -9.35 -20.92
C SER A 2 2.22 -8.60 -20.12
N ALA A 3 2.63 -7.63 -19.29
CA ALA A 3 1.69 -6.78 -18.56
C ALA A 3 0.72 -6.03 -19.49
N GLU A 4 1.15 -5.68 -20.70
CA GLU A 4 0.30 -5.03 -21.71
C GLU A 4 -0.71 -5.99 -22.34
N GLU A 5 -0.31 -7.23 -22.60
CA GLU A 5 -1.23 -8.27 -23.08
C GLU A 5 -2.27 -8.59 -22.02
N MET A 6 -1.87 -8.64 -20.74
CA MET A 6 -2.82 -8.81 -19.64
C MET A 6 -3.81 -7.65 -19.56
N LEU A 7 -3.36 -6.40 -19.67
CA LEU A 7 -4.26 -5.25 -19.74
C LEU A 7 -5.22 -5.33 -20.93
N LYS A 8 -4.76 -5.80 -22.10
CA LYS A 8 -5.61 -6.01 -23.27
C LYS A 8 -6.64 -7.12 -23.03
N GLU A 9 -6.24 -8.21 -22.41
CA GLU A 9 -7.13 -9.32 -22.07
C GLU A 9 -8.20 -8.88 -21.05
N ILE A 10 -7.81 -8.18 -20.00
CA ILE A 10 -8.75 -7.62 -19.00
C ILE A 10 -9.75 -6.70 -19.70
N LYS A 11 -9.28 -5.79 -20.56
CA LYS A 11 -10.16 -4.89 -21.32
C LYS A 11 -11.10 -5.64 -22.26
N ARG A 12 -10.69 -6.80 -22.81
CA ARG A 12 -11.57 -7.64 -23.63
C ARG A 12 -12.65 -8.30 -22.78
N ILE A 13 -12.28 -8.91 -21.65
CA ILE A 13 -13.22 -9.55 -20.71
C ILE A 13 -14.25 -8.54 -20.21
N LEU A 14 -13.83 -7.31 -19.90
CA LEU A 14 -14.72 -6.23 -19.47
C LEU A 14 -15.67 -5.73 -20.57
N LYS A 15 -15.27 -5.81 -21.85
CA LYS A 15 -16.14 -5.43 -22.97
C LYS A 15 -17.25 -6.45 -23.24
N ASP A 16 -16.96 -7.73 -22.98
CA ASP A 16 -17.92 -8.82 -23.14
C ASP A 16 -19.00 -8.79 -22.03
N GLU A 17 -18.74 -8.08 -20.92
CA GLU A 17 -19.68 -7.84 -19.82
C GLU A 17 -20.42 -6.50 -20.04
N THR A 18 -21.59 -6.59 -20.67
CA THR A 18 -22.37 -5.46 -21.20
C THR A 18 -22.76 -4.36 -20.19
N PRO A 19 -23.02 -4.62 -18.89
CA PRO A 19 -23.26 -3.55 -17.92
C PRO A 19 -21.98 -2.74 -17.60
N LEU A 20 -20.80 -3.34 -17.76
CA LEU A 20 -19.53 -2.78 -17.29
C LEU A 20 -18.79 -1.97 -18.33
N ALA A 21 -18.95 -2.34 -19.60
CA ALA A 21 -18.23 -1.72 -20.70
C ALA A 21 -18.48 -0.21 -20.81
N GLY A 22 -19.68 0.26 -20.41
CA GLY A 22 -20.03 1.68 -20.36
C GLY A 22 -19.62 2.39 -19.06
N ALA A 23 -19.44 1.64 -17.97
CA ALA A 23 -19.17 2.19 -16.65
C ALA A 23 -17.68 2.40 -16.36
N ILE A 24 -16.77 1.72 -17.07
CA ILE A 24 -15.32 1.79 -16.83
C ILE A 24 -14.64 2.74 -17.83
N SER A 25 -13.95 3.77 -17.33
CA SER A 25 -13.14 4.66 -18.17
C SER A 25 -11.74 4.12 -18.44
N LYS A 26 -11.13 3.50 -17.43
CA LYS A 26 -9.71 3.16 -17.47
C LYS A 26 -9.39 1.94 -16.63
N VAL A 27 -8.41 1.16 -17.09
CA VAL A 27 -7.86 0.00 -16.38
C VAL A 27 -6.35 0.19 -16.23
N GLU A 28 -5.86 0.07 -15.00
CA GLU A 28 -4.43 0.22 -14.65
C GLU A 28 -3.99 -0.91 -13.72
N LEU A 29 -2.70 -1.26 -13.76
CA LEU A 29 -2.09 -2.19 -12.81
C LEU A 29 -1.42 -1.35 -11.72
N GLU A 30 -1.93 -1.38 -10.50
CA GLU A 30 -1.44 -0.55 -9.38
C GLU A 30 -1.04 -1.44 -8.20
N GLY A 31 0.27 -1.64 -8.05
CA GLY A 31 0.81 -2.58 -7.08
C GLY A 31 0.26 -3.98 -7.34
N PRO A 32 -0.22 -4.70 -6.31
CA PRO A 32 -0.81 -6.02 -6.49
C PRO A 32 -2.25 -6.00 -7.08
N PHE A 33 -2.85 -4.83 -7.29
CA PHE A 33 -4.26 -4.71 -7.69
C PHE A 33 -4.43 -4.34 -9.17
N ILE A 34 -5.53 -4.80 -9.76
CA ILE A 34 -6.08 -4.26 -11.00
C ILE A 34 -7.06 -3.15 -10.62
N ALA A 35 -6.72 -1.90 -10.93
CA ALA A 35 -7.56 -0.74 -10.67
C ALA A 35 -8.49 -0.48 -11.86
N LEU A 36 -9.80 -0.53 -11.60
CA LEU A 36 -10.85 -0.17 -12.55
C LEU A 36 -11.38 1.22 -12.18
N TYR A 37 -11.10 2.20 -13.03
CA TYR A 37 -11.63 3.55 -12.90
C TYR A 37 -13.03 3.62 -13.49
N CYS A 38 -13.99 4.05 -12.67
CA CYS A 38 -15.41 3.96 -12.96
C CYS A 38 -16.01 5.37 -13.13
N LYS A 39 -16.73 5.57 -14.23
CA LYS A 39 -17.56 6.76 -14.48
C LYS A 39 -18.92 6.66 -13.80
N ASP A 40 -19.45 5.45 -13.72
CA ASP A 40 -20.72 5.17 -13.05
C ASP A 40 -20.52 4.05 -12.05
N PHE A 41 -20.52 4.40 -10.76
CA PHE A 41 -20.46 3.43 -9.68
C PHE A 41 -21.81 2.77 -9.40
N ASN A 42 -22.92 3.37 -9.79
CA ASN A 42 -24.24 2.82 -9.48
C ASN A 42 -24.39 1.43 -10.11
N ALA A 43 -23.85 1.25 -11.32
CA ALA A 43 -23.78 -0.06 -11.98
C ALA A 43 -23.07 -1.16 -11.14
N PHE A 44 -22.05 -0.81 -10.35
CA PHE A 44 -21.32 -1.75 -9.48
C PHE A 44 -21.96 -1.91 -8.09
N VAL A 45 -22.74 -0.91 -7.69
CA VAL A 45 -23.43 -0.86 -6.41
C VAL A 45 -24.74 -1.65 -6.45
N GLU A 46 -25.44 -1.62 -7.59
CA GLU A 46 -26.67 -2.37 -7.81
C GLU A 46 -26.41 -3.88 -7.97
N ASP A 47 -25.30 -4.26 -8.59
CA ASP A 47 -24.85 -5.66 -8.70
C ASP A 47 -23.58 -5.92 -7.88
N GLY A 48 -23.76 -6.14 -6.57
CA GLY A 48 -22.66 -6.39 -5.64
C GLY A 48 -21.86 -7.69 -5.88
N ASN A 49 -22.31 -8.57 -6.79
CA ASN A 49 -21.59 -9.80 -7.12
C ASN A 49 -20.62 -9.63 -8.29
N LEU A 50 -20.84 -8.62 -9.12
CA LEU A 50 -20.14 -8.47 -10.38
C LEU A 50 -18.62 -8.26 -10.22
N VAL A 51 -18.19 -7.49 -9.21
CA VAL A 51 -16.75 -7.33 -8.90
C VAL A 51 -16.14 -8.65 -8.44
N LYS A 52 -16.89 -9.42 -7.65
CA LYS A 52 -16.46 -10.71 -7.10
C LYS A 52 -16.34 -11.76 -8.20
N ASP A 53 -17.28 -11.81 -9.12
CA ASP A 53 -17.26 -12.72 -10.26
C ASP A 53 -16.12 -12.38 -11.22
N LEU A 54 -15.90 -11.09 -11.50
CA LEU A 54 -14.77 -10.63 -12.31
C LEU A 54 -13.43 -10.98 -11.65
N ALA A 55 -13.29 -10.77 -10.34
CA ALA A 55 -12.09 -11.15 -9.58
C ALA A 55 -11.85 -12.67 -9.62
N ARG A 56 -12.91 -13.48 -9.49
CA ARG A 56 -12.84 -14.95 -9.59
C ARG A 56 -12.43 -15.42 -10.98
N ARG A 57 -12.97 -14.79 -12.03
CA ARG A 57 -12.65 -15.10 -13.44
C ARG A 57 -11.21 -14.76 -13.79
N LEU A 58 -10.75 -13.58 -13.39
CA LEU A 58 -9.37 -13.14 -13.60
C LEU A 58 -8.38 -13.84 -12.66
N ARG A 59 -8.85 -14.40 -11.54
CA ARG A 59 -8.02 -14.90 -10.42
C ARG A 59 -7.04 -13.85 -9.89
N LYS A 60 -7.42 -12.58 -10.01
CA LYS A 60 -6.64 -11.39 -9.63
C LYS A 60 -7.50 -10.48 -8.75
N ARG A 61 -6.82 -9.67 -7.93
CA ARG A 61 -7.51 -8.70 -7.08
C ARG A 61 -7.88 -7.46 -7.88
N ILE A 62 -9.10 -7.00 -7.67
CA ILE A 62 -9.67 -5.85 -8.35
C ILE A 62 -10.00 -4.80 -7.30
N ILE A 63 -9.64 -3.56 -7.59
CA ILE A 63 -10.07 -2.39 -6.82
C ILE A 63 -10.84 -1.47 -7.75
N LEU A 64 -11.98 -0.98 -7.29
CA LEU A 64 -12.74 0.05 -7.99
C LEU A 64 -12.24 1.41 -7.52
N ARG A 65 -12.04 2.32 -8.46
CA ARG A 65 -11.67 3.71 -8.20
C ARG A 65 -12.62 4.65 -8.94
N PRO A 66 -12.94 5.82 -8.37
CA PRO A 66 -13.62 6.83 -9.14
C PRO A 66 -12.76 7.40 -10.24
N ASP A 67 -13.39 7.73 -11.37
CA ASP A 67 -12.75 8.55 -12.37
C ASP A 67 -12.41 9.92 -11.75
N PRO A 68 -11.11 10.32 -11.72
CA PRO A 68 -10.70 11.59 -11.11
C PRO A 68 -11.40 12.81 -11.71
N GLU A 69 -11.85 12.74 -12.97
CA GLU A 69 -12.56 13.83 -13.65
C GLU A 69 -13.98 14.07 -13.10
N LEU A 70 -14.55 13.10 -12.38
CA LEU A 70 -15.90 13.19 -11.81
C LEU A 70 -15.90 13.57 -10.33
N LEU A 71 -14.74 13.59 -9.67
CA LEU A 71 -14.64 13.90 -8.25
C LEU A 71 -15.12 15.34 -8.01
N THR A 72 -16.09 15.50 -7.12
CA THR A 72 -16.50 16.84 -6.68
C THR A 72 -15.38 17.49 -5.86
N ASP A 73 -15.32 18.83 -5.85
CA ASP A 73 -14.35 19.56 -5.02
C ASP A 73 -14.40 19.10 -3.55
N PRO A 74 -13.24 18.86 -2.90
CA PRO A 74 -13.19 18.34 -1.53
C PRO A 74 -14.03 19.12 -0.50
N LYS A 75 -14.14 20.45 -0.63
CA LYS A 75 -14.93 21.26 0.31
C LYS A 75 -16.42 21.00 0.13
N VAL A 76 -16.88 20.94 -1.12
CA VAL A 76 -18.27 20.62 -1.45
C VAL A 76 -18.61 19.19 -1.03
N ALA A 77 -17.70 18.25 -1.30
CA ALA A 77 -17.84 16.86 -0.88
C ALA A 77 -17.96 16.74 0.66
N GLU A 78 -17.15 17.51 1.41
CA GLU A 78 -17.22 17.51 2.88
C GLU A 78 -18.59 17.98 3.38
N GLU A 79 -19.14 19.06 2.80
CA GLU A 79 -20.47 19.55 3.14
C GLU A 79 -21.56 18.51 2.85
N GLU A 80 -21.51 17.85 1.70
CA GLU A 80 -22.47 16.80 1.35
C GLU A 80 -22.35 15.57 2.28
N ILE A 81 -21.13 15.13 2.60
CA ILE A 81 -20.90 14.03 3.55
C ILE A 81 -21.52 14.36 4.92
N ARG A 82 -21.35 15.58 5.40
CA ARG A 82 -21.93 16.01 6.69
C ARG A 82 -23.45 16.12 6.67
N LYS A 83 -24.09 16.30 5.51
CA LYS A 83 -25.55 16.27 5.35
C LYS A 83 -26.10 14.84 5.30
N VAL A 84 -25.37 13.93 4.66
CA VAL A 84 -25.78 12.53 4.50
C VAL A 84 -25.61 11.74 5.80
N VAL A 85 -24.49 11.92 6.49
CA VAL A 85 -24.16 11.11 7.67
C VAL A 85 -24.86 11.66 8.91
N PRO A 86 -25.56 10.83 9.71
CA PRO A 86 -26.23 11.27 10.93
C PRO A 86 -25.25 11.90 11.94
N PRO A 87 -25.63 13.00 12.62
CA PRO A 87 -24.78 13.65 13.63
C PRO A 87 -24.32 12.71 14.76
N GLU A 88 -25.11 11.68 15.08
CA GLU A 88 -24.83 10.68 16.12
C GLU A 88 -23.64 9.78 15.78
N ALA A 89 -23.20 9.76 14.52
CA ALA A 89 -21.99 9.08 14.11
C ALA A 89 -20.73 9.73 14.71
N GLU A 90 -20.81 11.03 15.07
CA GLU A 90 -19.74 11.83 15.65
C GLU A 90 -18.48 11.81 14.77
N ILE A 91 -18.57 12.40 13.58
CA ILE A 91 -17.44 12.56 12.67
C ILE A 91 -16.41 13.50 13.27
N SER A 92 -15.21 12.99 13.53
CA SER A 92 -14.09 13.76 14.08
C SER A 92 -13.22 14.41 13.00
N ARG A 93 -13.09 13.78 11.83
CA ARG A 93 -12.22 14.24 10.75
C ARG A 93 -12.65 13.65 9.42
N ILE A 94 -12.55 14.44 8.35
CA ILE A 94 -12.69 13.99 6.97
C ILE A 94 -11.37 14.33 6.26
N THR A 95 -10.86 13.42 5.43
CA THR A 95 -9.60 13.62 4.73
C THR A 95 -9.67 13.01 3.34
N PHE A 96 -9.35 13.79 2.32
CA PHE A 96 -9.47 13.40 0.92
C PHE A 96 -8.14 12.94 0.35
N ASN A 97 -8.20 11.92 -0.50
CA ASN A 97 -7.09 11.40 -1.27
C ASN A 97 -7.44 11.44 -2.76
N GLU A 98 -7.20 12.59 -3.39
CA GLU A 98 -7.58 12.90 -4.77
C GLU A 98 -7.05 11.90 -5.79
N GLU A 99 -5.81 11.41 -5.64
CA GLU A 99 -5.23 10.45 -6.59
C GLU A 99 -5.89 9.07 -6.54
N LEU A 100 -6.39 8.68 -5.36
CA LEU A 100 -7.10 7.41 -5.19
C LEU A 100 -8.61 7.54 -5.37
N GLY A 101 -9.14 8.77 -5.37
CA GLY A 101 -10.57 9.08 -5.32
C GLY A 101 -11.22 8.62 -4.02
N GLU A 102 -10.45 8.54 -2.92
CA GLU A 102 -10.91 8.03 -1.63
C GLU A 102 -11.13 9.16 -0.61
N VAL A 103 -12.21 9.09 0.15
CA VAL A 103 -12.45 9.97 1.30
C VAL A 103 -12.42 9.17 2.59
N ILE A 104 -11.46 9.49 3.47
CA ILE A 104 -11.32 8.87 4.78
C ILE A 104 -12.20 9.62 5.77
N ILE A 105 -13.17 8.93 6.35
CA ILE A 105 -14.11 9.49 7.34
C ILE A 105 -13.81 8.86 8.69
N GLU A 106 -13.26 9.66 9.60
CA GLU A 106 -13.01 9.26 10.99
C GLU A 106 -14.23 9.58 11.85
N ALA A 107 -14.84 8.57 12.47
CA ALA A 107 -16.04 8.74 13.29
C ALA A 107 -16.00 7.87 14.56
N ALA A 108 -16.60 8.35 15.66
CA ALA A 108 -16.64 7.59 16.92
C ALA A 108 -17.46 6.29 16.75
N LYS A 109 -18.52 6.35 15.93
CA LYS A 109 -19.40 5.23 15.59
C LYS A 109 -19.40 4.95 14.07
N PRO A 110 -18.38 4.24 13.53
CA PRO A 110 -18.24 3.94 12.10
C PRO A 110 -19.47 3.27 11.46
N GLY A 111 -20.15 2.38 12.17
CA GLY A 111 -21.33 1.69 11.66
C GLY A 111 -22.47 2.63 11.27
N MET A 112 -22.59 3.79 11.94
CA MET A 112 -23.59 4.81 11.61
C MET A 112 -23.23 5.59 10.34
N VAL A 113 -21.94 5.70 10.01
CA VAL A 113 -21.47 6.32 8.75
C VAL A 113 -21.71 5.42 7.56
N VAL A 114 -21.56 4.10 7.72
CA VAL A 114 -21.85 3.13 6.66
C VAL A 114 -23.37 3.00 6.44
N GLY A 115 -24.13 2.99 7.54
CA GLY A 115 -25.58 2.78 7.52
C GLY A 115 -25.97 1.31 7.36
N LYS A 116 -27.24 0.99 7.57
CA LYS A 116 -27.78 -0.36 7.30
C LYS A 116 -27.59 -0.67 5.82
N GLU A 117 -27.03 -1.84 5.52
CA GLU A 117 -26.75 -2.29 4.13
C GLU A 117 -25.97 -1.25 3.29
N GLY A 118 -25.12 -0.45 3.93
CA GLY A 118 -24.28 0.52 3.22
C GLY A 118 -25.04 1.66 2.54
N ILE A 119 -26.27 2.00 2.97
CA ILE A 119 -27.06 3.07 2.34
C ILE A 119 -26.30 4.39 2.26
N PHE A 120 -25.72 4.86 3.38
CA PHE A 120 -24.98 6.12 3.41
C PHE A 120 -23.67 6.05 2.65
N PHE A 121 -23.00 4.89 2.64
CA PHE A 121 -21.83 4.66 1.78
C PHE A 121 -22.20 4.91 0.30
N ARG A 122 -23.30 4.34 -0.16
CA ARG A 122 -23.79 4.48 -1.54
C ARG A 122 -24.20 5.91 -1.84
N GLU A 123 -24.86 6.57 -0.89
CA GLU A 123 -25.30 7.95 -1.04
C GLU A 123 -24.14 8.94 -1.10
N ILE A 124 -23.10 8.77 -0.26
CA ILE A 124 -21.87 9.56 -0.33
C ILE A 124 -21.21 9.38 -1.71
N LEU A 125 -21.06 8.12 -2.15
CA LEU A 125 -20.46 7.81 -3.45
C LEU A 125 -21.27 8.39 -4.61
N GLY A 126 -22.60 8.30 -4.57
CA GLY A 126 -23.48 8.81 -5.62
C GLY A 126 -23.52 10.34 -5.70
N ARG A 127 -23.44 11.05 -4.55
CA ARG A 127 -23.50 12.52 -4.51
C ARG A 127 -22.15 13.20 -4.75
N THR A 128 -21.06 12.57 -4.30
CA THR A 128 -19.73 13.20 -4.29
C THR A 128 -18.75 12.54 -5.27
N HIS A 129 -19.07 11.33 -5.76
CA HIS A 129 -18.17 10.47 -6.52
C HIS A 129 -16.91 10.03 -5.76
N TRP A 130 -16.78 10.36 -4.48
CA TRP A 130 -15.68 9.89 -3.63
C TRP A 130 -15.98 8.52 -3.02
N ALA A 131 -15.01 7.60 -3.09
CA ALA A 131 -15.10 6.30 -2.45
C ALA A 131 -14.89 6.45 -0.93
N PRO A 132 -15.92 6.20 -0.08
CA PRO A 132 -15.79 6.40 1.36
C PRO A 132 -15.00 5.27 2.01
N ARG A 133 -14.01 5.63 2.82
CA ARG A 133 -13.29 4.72 3.72
C ARG A 133 -13.55 5.15 5.16
N VAL A 134 -14.44 4.42 5.83
CA VAL A 134 -14.81 4.74 7.21
C VAL A 134 -13.82 4.10 8.17
N VAL A 135 -13.27 4.90 9.08
CA VAL A 135 -12.39 4.43 10.16
C VAL A 135 -12.87 4.95 11.50
N ARG A 136 -12.57 4.23 12.58
CA ARG A 136 -12.92 4.66 13.93
C ARG A 136 -12.02 5.81 14.36
N THR A 137 -12.61 6.83 15.00
CA THR A 137 -11.84 7.88 15.67
C THR A 137 -10.90 7.24 16.69
N PRO A 138 -9.58 7.47 16.59
CA PRO A 138 -8.63 6.99 17.57
C PRO A 138 -8.90 7.61 18.96
N PRO A 139 -8.88 6.83 20.05
CA PRO A 139 -9.05 7.37 21.40
C PRO A 139 -7.88 8.27 21.81
N LEU A 140 -6.69 8.02 21.26
CA LEU A 140 -5.49 8.82 21.44
C LEU A 140 -4.98 9.27 20.08
N ARG A 141 -4.69 10.57 19.96
CA ARG A 141 -4.10 11.13 18.75
C ARG A 141 -2.58 11.20 18.91
N SER A 142 -1.88 10.78 17.86
CA SER A 142 -0.43 10.90 17.75
C SER A 142 -0.11 11.93 16.68
N ALA A 143 0.50 13.05 17.07
CA ALA A 143 0.97 14.08 16.15
C ALA A 143 1.92 13.49 15.10
N PHE A 144 2.72 12.50 15.48
CA PHE A 144 3.61 11.79 14.57
C PHE A 144 2.82 11.05 13.49
N VAL A 145 1.86 10.20 13.86
CA VAL A 145 1.02 9.47 12.89
C VAL A 145 0.24 10.43 11.99
N GLU A 146 -0.28 11.53 12.53
CA GLU A 146 -0.97 12.54 11.74
C GLU A 146 -0.04 13.19 10.71
N SER A 147 1.18 13.58 11.10
CA SER A 147 2.16 14.15 10.18
C SER A 147 2.62 13.18 9.09
N LEU A 148 2.77 11.88 9.42
CA LEU A 148 3.06 10.83 8.43
C LEU A 148 1.93 10.70 7.41
N ARG A 149 0.67 10.62 7.87
CA ARG A 149 -0.50 10.52 6.99
C ARG A 149 -0.58 11.74 6.08
N GLN A 150 -0.32 12.93 6.60
CA GLN A 150 -0.32 14.16 5.82
C GLN A 150 0.80 14.15 4.76
N SER A 151 1.99 13.65 5.12
CA SER A 151 3.11 13.49 4.18
C SER A 151 2.79 12.51 3.03
N LEU A 152 2.06 11.43 3.30
CA LEU A 152 1.58 10.50 2.26
C LEU A 152 0.63 11.18 1.28
N LEU A 153 -0.21 12.12 1.75
CA LEU A 153 -1.13 12.88 0.90
C LEU A 153 -0.44 13.97 0.06
N THR A 154 0.74 14.44 0.46
CA THR A 154 1.49 15.46 -0.32
C THR A 154 2.28 14.86 -1.48
N ASN A 155 2.57 13.56 -1.46
CA ASN A 155 3.46 12.89 -2.44
C ASN A 155 2.72 11.93 -3.40
N LEU A 156 1.46 12.22 -3.72
CA LEU A 156 0.58 11.22 -4.33
C LEU A 156 0.90 10.90 -5.81
N SER A 157 1.34 11.88 -6.61
CA SER A 157 1.67 11.67 -8.04
C SER A 157 2.86 10.70 -8.22
N ASP A 158 3.91 10.88 -7.42
CA ASP A 158 5.06 9.97 -7.36
C ASP A 158 4.63 8.55 -6.97
N ARG A 159 3.78 8.44 -5.93
CA ARG A 159 3.30 7.16 -5.42
C ARG A 159 2.51 6.39 -6.47
N ARG A 160 1.65 7.07 -7.22
CA ARG A 160 0.87 6.44 -8.31
C ARG A 160 1.78 5.87 -9.38
N ASN A 161 2.83 6.59 -9.78
CA ASN A 161 3.82 6.09 -10.74
C ASN A 161 4.60 4.89 -10.20
N ILE A 162 4.97 4.89 -8.92
CA ILE A 162 5.60 3.74 -8.25
C ILE A 162 4.67 2.53 -8.30
N LEU A 163 3.39 2.69 -7.91
CA LEU A 163 2.41 1.60 -7.96
C LEU A 163 2.25 1.03 -9.37
N LYS A 164 2.24 1.88 -10.41
CA LYS A 164 2.20 1.42 -11.81
C LYS A 164 3.43 0.61 -12.21
N LYS A 165 4.62 1.06 -11.82
CA LYS A 165 5.88 0.31 -12.05
C LYS A 165 5.85 -1.05 -11.34
N VAL A 166 5.44 -1.07 -10.07
CA VAL A 166 5.30 -2.29 -9.28
C VAL A 166 4.28 -3.25 -9.91
N GLY A 167 3.11 -2.74 -10.32
CA GLY A 167 2.09 -3.55 -10.98
C GLY A 167 2.61 -4.20 -12.26
N ARG A 168 3.22 -3.43 -13.16
CA ARG A 168 3.83 -3.98 -14.39
C ARG A 168 4.88 -5.05 -14.09
N ARG A 169 5.66 -4.90 -13.02
CA ARG A 169 6.67 -5.87 -12.59
C ARG A 169 6.04 -7.15 -12.02
N ILE A 170 4.94 -7.06 -11.27
CA ILE A 170 4.20 -8.22 -10.73
C ILE A 170 3.56 -9.03 -11.85
N TYR A 171 2.97 -8.35 -12.82
CA TYR A 171 2.22 -8.95 -13.93
C TYR A 171 3.09 -9.21 -15.18
N ARG A 172 4.41 -9.31 -14.99
CA ARG A 172 5.36 -9.66 -16.06
C ARG A 172 5.16 -11.10 -16.52
N GLU A 173 5.72 -11.41 -17.69
CA GLU A 173 5.77 -12.78 -18.17
C GLU A 173 6.70 -13.64 -17.30
N LYS A 174 6.29 -14.89 -17.09
CA LYS A 174 7.08 -15.91 -16.43
C LYS A 174 8.31 -16.25 -17.26
N LEU A 175 9.50 -16.10 -16.68
CA LEU A 175 10.79 -16.29 -17.34
C LEU A 175 11.34 -17.72 -17.19
N GLY A 176 10.92 -18.44 -16.15
CA GLY A 176 11.47 -19.73 -15.75
C GLY A 176 10.66 -20.91 -16.27
N LYS A 177 11.35 -21.93 -16.78
CA LYS A 177 10.76 -23.26 -17.07
C LYS A 177 11.03 -24.29 -15.96
N GLN A 178 11.86 -23.94 -15.00
CA GLN A 178 12.30 -24.83 -13.92
C GLN A 178 11.66 -24.42 -12.60
N ASP A 179 11.40 -25.41 -11.74
CA ASP A 179 10.81 -25.19 -10.43
C ASP A 179 11.87 -25.45 -9.35
N TRP A 180 12.40 -24.37 -8.77
CA TRP A 180 13.21 -24.45 -7.56
C TRP A 180 12.90 -23.29 -6.64
N THR A 181 13.18 -23.47 -5.36
CA THR A 181 13.07 -22.43 -4.35
C THR A 181 14.23 -22.59 -3.38
N ARG A 182 14.85 -21.47 -2.99
CA ARG A 182 15.93 -21.45 -2.01
C ARG A 182 15.80 -20.27 -1.05
N LEU A 183 16.36 -20.45 0.14
CA LEU A 183 16.48 -19.41 1.16
C LEU A 183 17.97 -19.15 1.42
N THR A 184 18.36 -17.88 1.44
CA THR A 184 19.69 -17.45 1.87
C THR A 184 19.53 -16.58 3.10
N PHE A 185 20.13 -17.00 4.21
CA PHE A 185 20.12 -16.22 5.46
C PHE A 185 21.22 -15.17 5.40
N LEU A 186 20.84 -13.89 5.44
CA LEU A 186 21.75 -12.75 5.39
C LEU A 186 22.06 -12.18 6.79
N GLY A 187 21.24 -12.54 7.78
CA GLY A 187 21.41 -12.19 9.19
C GLY A 187 20.31 -12.83 10.04
N GLY A 188 20.51 -12.87 11.37
CA GLY A 188 19.54 -13.46 12.31
C GLY A 188 19.55 -15.00 12.37
N ALA A 189 20.53 -15.65 11.74
CA ALA A 189 20.71 -17.10 11.83
C ALA A 189 21.78 -17.45 12.86
N ARG A 190 21.38 -18.18 13.92
CA ARG A 190 22.22 -18.50 15.11
C ARG A 190 22.64 -17.25 15.92
N GLU A 191 21.85 -16.18 15.83
CA GLU A 191 22.02 -14.93 16.57
C GLU A 191 20.66 -14.22 16.72
N VAL A 192 20.58 -13.18 17.54
CA VAL A 192 19.45 -12.24 17.62
C VAL A 192 19.93 -10.88 17.12
N GLY A 193 19.11 -10.21 16.31
CA GLY A 193 19.49 -8.98 15.61
C GLY A 193 19.62 -9.18 14.11
N ARG A 194 19.49 -8.06 13.36
CA ARG A 194 19.72 -7.99 11.91
C ARG A 194 19.04 -9.08 11.06
N SER A 195 17.80 -9.44 11.39
CA SER A 195 17.03 -10.43 10.64
C SER A 195 16.91 -10.03 9.18
N ALA A 196 17.30 -10.94 8.28
CA ALA A 196 17.18 -10.75 6.84
C ALA A 196 17.32 -12.12 6.13
N ILE A 197 16.30 -12.50 5.37
CA ILE A 197 16.26 -13.78 4.66
C ILE A 197 15.86 -13.52 3.20
N MET A 198 16.72 -13.92 2.27
CA MET A 198 16.43 -13.82 0.84
C MET A 198 15.74 -15.09 0.34
N LEU A 199 14.48 -14.99 -0.05
CA LEU A 199 13.72 -16.02 -0.75
C LEU A 199 13.91 -15.85 -2.26
N GLN A 200 14.33 -16.92 -2.94
CA GLN A 200 14.59 -16.87 -4.37
C GLN A 200 13.92 -18.05 -5.09
N THR A 201 13.39 -17.73 -6.26
CA THR A 201 12.91 -18.68 -7.27
C THR A 201 13.66 -18.37 -8.58
N PRO A 202 13.50 -19.16 -9.65
CA PRO A 202 14.10 -18.80 -10.94
C PRO A 202 13.60 -17.47 -11.52
N GLU A 203 12.47 -16.95 -11.03
CA GLU A 203 11.84 -15.73 -11.56
C GLU A 203 11.87 -14.55 -10.60
N SER A 204 11.93 -14.81 -9.30
CA SER A 204 11.62 -13.79 -8.29
C SER A 204 12.57 -13.82 -7.11
N ARG A 205 12.77 -12.65 -6.50
CA ARG A 205 13.54 -12.50 -5.26
C ARG A 205 12.79 -11.62 -4.28
N VAL A 206 12.54 -12.16 -3.09
CA VAL A 206 11.83 -11.47 -2.02
C VAL A 206 12.71 -11.46 -0.78
N LEU A 207 12.98 -10.26 -0.25
CA LEU A 207 13.69 -10.10 1.01
C LEU A 207 12.67 -10.11 2.16
N LEU A 208 12.80 -11.07 3.07
CA LEU A 208 12.00 -11.18 4.28
C LEU A 208 12.78 -10.54 5.41
N ASP A 209 12.23 -9.45 5.96
CA ASP A 209 12.87 -8.57 6.93
C ASP A 209 14.21 -7.96 6.47
N CYS A 210 14.57 -6.83 7.07
CA CYS A 210 15.87 -6.20 6.92
C CYS A 210 16.13 -5.33 8.15
N GLY A 211 16.64 -5.97 9.21
CA GLY A 211 16.84 -5.35 10.51
C GLY A 211 18.26 -4.89 10.79
N VAL A 212 18.44 -4.32 11.99
CA VAL A 212 19.74 -3.98 12.57
C VAL A 212 19.98 -4.74 13.88
N ASN A 213 21.21 -5.09 14.17
CA ASN A 213 21.60 -5.55 15.49
C ASN A 213 21.96 -4.35 16.36
N VAL A 214 21.04 -3.90 17.19
CA VAL A 214 21.24 -2.74 18.09
C VAL A 214 22.29 -3.00 19.18
N ALA A 215 22.64 -4.27 19.44
CA ALA A 215 23.57 -4.65 20.49
C ALA A 215 25.03 -4.78 20.02
N SER A 216 25.31 -4.64 18.72
CA SER A 216 26.66 -4.79 18.17
C SER A 216 26.92 -3.79 17.06
N ASP A 217 27.97 -2.99 17.21
CA ASP A 217 28.42 -2.07 16.16
C ASP A 217 29.20 -2.82 15.05
N GLU A 218 29.93 -3.89 15.37
CA GLU A 218 30.72 -4.67 14.40
C GLU A 218 29.87 -5.55 13.48
N ARG A 219 28.80 -6.16 14.02
CA ARG A 219 27.87 -7.03 13.29
C ARG A 219 26.47 -6.43 13.29
N ALA A 220 26.40 -5.12 13.04
CA ALA A 220 25.17 -4.34 13.08
C ALA A 220 24.20 -4.68 11.94
N TYR A 221 24.72 -5.08 10.76
CA TYR A 221 23.92 -5.10 9.54
C TYR A 221 23.89 -6.48 8.86
N PRO A 222 22.84 -6.77 8.08
CA PRO A 222 22.78 -7.96 7.24
C PRO A 222 23.87 -7.98 6.16
N HIS A 223 24.25 -9.18 5.72
CA HIS A 223 25.23 -9.39 4.65
C HIS A 223 24.63 -9.12 3.25
N LEU A 224 24.47 -7.83 2.90
CA LEU A 224 23.93 -7.40 1.60
C LEU A 224 24.99 -7.28 0.50
N GLU A 225 26.27 -7.45 0.84
CA GLU A 225 27.40 -7.41 -0.08
C GLU A 225 27.50 -8.63 -0.99
N ILE A 226 26.74 -9.69 -0.72
CA ILE A 226 26.79 -10.93 -1.50
C ILE A 226 26.08 -10.79 -2.85
N PRO A 227 26.53 -11.48 -3.91
CA PRO A 227 25.93 -11.39 -5.25
C PRO A 227 24.43 -11.70 -5.27
N GLU A 228 23.98 -12.62 -4.42
CA GLU A 228 22.58 -13.05 -4.32
C GLU A 228 21.65 -11.93 -3.80
N ALA A 229 22.20 -10.95 -3.08
CA ALA A 229 21.48 -9.84 -2.46
C ALA A 229 21.49 -8.55 -3.30
N SER A 230 21.84 -8.64 -4.58
CA SER A 230 21.80 -7.49 -5.50
C SER A 230 20.41 -6.81 -5.51
N LEU A 231 20.36 -5.56 -5.03
CA LEU A 231 19.13 -4.82 -4.77
C LEU A 231 18.29 -4.54 -6.02
N SER A 232 18.93 -4.39 -7.19
CA SER A 232 18.23 -4.19 -8.47
C SER A 232 17.39 -5.43 -8.86
N GLN A 233 17.76 -6.60 -8.36
CA GLN A 233 17.09 -7.87 -8.64
C GLN A 233 16.03 -8.23 -7.60
N VAL A 234 15.95 -7.51 -6.47
CA VAL A 234 14.92 -7.71 -5.44
C VAL A 234 13.59 -7.20 -5.96
N ASP A 235 12.57 -8.06 -5.98
CA ASP A 235 11.22 -7.71 -6.42
C ASP A 235 10.38 -7.06 -5.33
N ALA A 236 10.61 -7.45 -4.08
CA ALA A 236 9.85 -6.98 -2.93
C ALA A 236 10.63 -7.19 -1.63
N VAL A 237 10.33 -6.34 -0.65
CA VAL A 237 10.68 -6.58 0.75
C VAL A 237 9.38 -6.83 1.52
N VAL A 238 9.38 -7.79 2.44
CA VAL A 238 8.25 -8.05 3.34
C VAL A 238 8.73 -7.88 4.78
N LEU A 239 8.06 -7.01 5.54
CA LEU A 239 8.35 -6.85 6.97
C LEU A 239 7.33 -7.63 7.79
N SER A 240 7.83 -8.51 8.65
CA SER A 240 7.03 -9.30 9.58
C SER A 240 6.37 -8.41 10.64
N HIS A 241 7.16 -7.55 11.29
CA HIS A 241 6.71 -6.62 12.32
C HIS A 241 7.67 -5.43 12.43
N ALA A 242 7.41 -4.52 13.37
CA ALA A 242 8.02 -3.20 13.38
C ALA A 242 9.36 -3.09 14.13
N HIS A 243 9.80 -4.12 14.86
CA HIS A 243 11.01 -4.00 15.66
C HIS A 243 12.26 -3.75 14.80
N LEU A 244 13.20 -2.98 15.35
CA LEU A 244 14.40 -2.55 14.63
C LEU A 244 15.28 -3.71 14.17
N ASP A 245 15.28 -4.83 14.88
CA ASP A 245 15.98 -6.06 14.49
C ASP A 245 15.35 -6.80 13.31
N HIS A 246 14.19 -6.33 12.83
CA HIS A 246 13.51 -6.81 11.62
C HIS A 246 13.30 -5.72 10.56
N SER A 247 13.23 -4.45 10.93
CA SER A 247 12.93 -3.35 10.00
C SER A 247 13.95 -2.23 9.98
N GLY A 248 14.91 -2.20 10.91
CA GLY A 248 15.77 -1.05 11.12
C GLY A 248 16.73 -0.73 9.98
N PHE A 249 16.95 -1.65 9.04
CA PHE A 249 17.84 -1.46 7.89
C PHE A 249 17.09 -1.35 6.55
N VAL A 250 15.76 -1.49 6.55
CA VAL A 250 14.93 -1.45 5.33
C VAL A 250 15.04 -0.13 4.58
N MET A 251 15.17 0.99 5.31
CA MET A 251 15.26 2.33 4.71
C MET A 251 16.60 2.54 4.03
N THR A 252 17.66 1.98 4.59
CA THR A 252 19.02 2.01 4.02
C THR A 252 19.09 1.32 2.65
N LEU A 253 18.19 0.38 2.35
CA LEU A 253 18.12 -0.22 1.02
C LEU A 253 17.90 0.83 -0.09
N TYR A 254 17.07 1.86 0.16
CA TYR A 254 16.82 2.93 -0.82
C TYR A 254 18.07 3.78 -1.06
N LYS A 255 18.88 4.01 -0.02
CA LYS A 255 20.18 4.68 -0.14
C LYS A 255 21.13 3.95 -1.08
N TYR A 256 21.03 2.62 -1.12
CA TYR A 256 21.83 1.74 -1.97
C TYR A 256 21.14 1.37 -3.31
N GLY A 257 20.05 2.05 -3.67
CA GLY A 257 19.44 1.93 -5.00
C GLY A 257 18.31 0.90 -5.12
N TYR A 258 17.74 0.42 -4.01
CA TYR A 258 16.45 -0.28 -4.08
C TYR A 258 15.32 0.67 -4.49
N GLU A 259 14.49 0.26 -5.44
CA GLU A 259 13.34 1.04 -5.93
C GLU A 259 12.02 0.25 -5.88
N GLY A 260 12.04 -0.92 -5.23
CA GLY A 260 10.90 -1.82 -5.16
C GLY A 260 9.94 -1.50 -4.00
N PRO A 261 8.83 -2.26 -3.89
CA PRO A 261 7.85 -2.09 -2.82
C PRO A 261 8.32 -2.70 -1.49
N VAL A 262 7.78 -2.18 -0.39
CA VAL A 262 7.84 -2.84 0.93
C VAL A 262 6.43 -3.21 1.36
N TYR A 263 6.18 -4.48 1.68
CA TYR A 263 4.89 -4.96 2.16
C TYR A 263 4.92 -5.17 3.67
N CYS A 264 3.91 -4.65 4.36
CA CYS A 264 3.71 -4.88 5.78
C CYS A 264 2.26 -4.55 6.17
N THR A 265 1.90 -4.76 7.43
CA THR A 265 0.58 -4.33 7.92
C THR A 265 0.51 -2.81 8.12
N PRO A 266 -0.68 -2.17 8.07
CA PRO A 266 -0.81 -0.75 8.36
C PRO A 266 -0.20 -0.34 9.72
N PRO A 267 -0.41 -1.08 10.83
CA PRO A 267 0.26 -0.80 12.10
C PRO A 267 1.79 -0.92 12.02
N THR A 268 2.30 -1.95 11.32
CA THR A 268 3.76 -2.14 11.16
C THR A 268 4.38 -0.92 10.49
N ARG A 269 3.82 -0.40 9.38
CA ARG A 269 4.35 0.80 8.71
C ARG A 269 4.48 1.97 9.68
N ASP A 270 3.42 2.26 10.44
CA ASP A 270 3.37 3.43 11.32
C ASP A 270 4.40 3.32 12.45
N LEU A 271 4.54 2.12 13.02
CA LEU A 271 5.54 1.84 14.07
C LEU A 271 6.98 1.83 13.53
N VAL A 272 7.22 1.28 12.34
CA VAL A 272 8.55 1.31 11.70
C VAL A 272 9.03 2.75 11.52
N LEU A 273 8.15 3.64 11.06
CA LEU A 273 8.47 5.05 10.90
C LEU A 273 8.75 5.74 12.24
N LEU A 274 7.99 5.39 13.29
CA LEU A 274 8.18 5.93 14.63
C LEU A 274 9.55 5.53 15.20
N LEU A 275 9.87 4.23 15.14
CA LEU A 275 11.13 3.70 15.63
C LEU A 275 12.32 4.19 14.79
N ALA A 276 12.13 4.39 13.48
CA ALA A 276 13.15 4.99 12.63
C ALA A 276 13.43 6.46 13.01
N ALA A 277 12.39 7.26 13.29
CA ALA A 277 12.56 8.64 13.74
C ALA A 277 13.31 8.70 15.09
N ASP A 278 12.95 7.81 16.01
CA ASP A 278 13.64 7.68 17.31
C ASP A 278 15.10 7.23 17.14
N TYR A 279 15.34 6.24 16.29
CA TYR A 279 16.69 5.75 15.98
C TYR A 279 17.60 6.85 15.42
N LEU A 280 17.10 7.71 14.53
CA LEU A 280 17.86 8.86 14.02
C LEU A 280 18.21 9.84 15.15
N LYS A 281 17.24 10.18 16.00
CA LYS A 281 17.42 11.10 17.13
C LYS A 281 18.46 10.57 18.12
N VAL A 282 18.32 9.32 18.54
CA VAL A 282 19.24 8.68 19.49
C VAL A 282 20.64 8.56 18.89
N SER A 283 20.76 8.22 17.60
CA SER A 283 22.06 8.16 16.93
C SER A 283 22.76 9.52 16.92
N GLU A 284 22.04 10.59 16.62
CA GLU A 284 22.56 11.96 16.64
C GLU A 284 23.01 12.38 18.05
N GLU A 285 22.20 12.12 19.08
CA GLU A 285 22.54 12.40 20.48
C GLU A 285 23.77 11.63 20.97
N GLN A 286 24.01 10.43 20.44
CA GLN A 286 25.19 9.61 20.74
C GLN A 286 26.40 9.92 19.85
N GLY A 287 26.29 10.84 18.89
CA GLY A 287 27.35 11.13 17.91
C GLY A 287 27.61 9.98 16.94
N LYS A 288 26.67 9.04 16.78
CA LYS A 288 26.72 7.94 15.80
C LYS A 288 26.15 8.41 14.47
N THR A 289 26.73 7.94 13.37
CA THR A 289 26.16 8.19 12.03
C THR A 289 25.10 7.13 11.72
N PRO A 290 23.80 7.50 11.59
CA PRO A 290 22.77 6.54 11.24
C PRO A 290 22.93 6.05 9.78
N PRO A 291 22.46 4.83 9.46
CA PRO A 291 22.64 4.24 8.13
C PRO A 291 21.66 4.78 7.08
N PHE A 292 20.66 5.57 7.49
CA PHE A 292 19.69 6.25 6.63
C PHE A 292 19.39 7.66 7.17
N GLY A 293 18.76 8.50 6.37
CA GLY A 293 18.30 9.83 6.76
C GLY A 293 16.81 10.05 6.45
N ARG A 294 16.39 11.32 6.45
CA ARG A 294 14.99 11.70 6.19
C ARG A 294 14.54 11.40 4.76
N GLU A 295 15.44 11.41 3.80
CA GLU A 295 15.11 11.13 2.39
C GLU A 295 14.79 9.65 2.18
N GLU A 296 15.53 8.74 2.80
CA GLU A 296 15.21 7.31 2.79
C GLU A 296 13.90 7.00 3.53
N MET A 297 13.59 7.71 4.62
CA MET A 297 12.28 7.60 5.27
C MET A 297 11.14 7.99 4.31
N LYS A 298 11.31 9.08 3.55
CA LYS A 298 10.33 9.49 2.52
C LYS A 298 10.24 8.44 1.41
N ALA A 299 11.36 7.89 0.94
CA ALA A 299 11.38 6.83 -0.06
C ALA A 299 10.60 5.59 0.44
N PHE A 300 10.87 5.15 1.67
CA PHE A 300 10.13 4.07 2.31
C PHE A 300 8.63 4.35 2.35
N MET A 301 8.21 5.56 2.78
CA MET A 301 6.79 5.93 2.79
C MET A 301 6.15 5.83 1.41
N LYS A 302 6.83 6.30 0.36
CA LYS A 302 6.34 6.24 -1.03
C LYS A 302 6.19 4.81 -1.54
N HIS A 303 7.10 3.91 -1.18
CA HIS A 303 7.16 2.52 -1.67
C HIS A 303 6.46 1.50 -0.76
N CYS A 304 6.11 1.87 0.47
CA CYS A 304 5.43 0.97 1.39
C CYS A 304 3.95 0.77 0.98
N ILE A 305 3.58 -0.49 0.73
CA ILE A 305 2.23 -0.94 0.39
C ILE A 305 1.70 -1.76 1.57
N THR A 306 0.69 -1.24 2.25
CA THR A 306 0.12 -1.90 3.43
C THR A 306 -0.92 -2.93 3.05
N LEU A 307 -0.91 -4.08 3.71
CA LEU A 307 -1.88 -5.18 3.53
C LEU A 307 -2.45 -5.60 4.88
N ASP A 308 -3.76 -5.82 4.95
CA ASP A 308 -4.42 -6.37 6.14
C ASP A 308 -4.19 -7.89 6.23
N TYR A 309 -4.41 -8.47 7.43
CA TYR A 309 -4.42 -9.92 7.60
C TYR A 309 -5.50 -10.56 6.72
N GLU A 310 -5.26 -11.81 6.32
CA GLU A 310 -6.17 -12.61 5.47
C GLU A 310 -6.48 -11.97 4.10
N ASN A 311 -5.77 -10.91 3.74
CA ASN A 311 -5.77 -10.33 2.41
C ASN A 311 -4.84 -11.18 1.52
N VAL A 312 -5.25 -12.42 1.25
CA VAL A 312 -4.56 -13.49 0.46
C VAL A 312 -5.01 -13.52 -0.99
#